data_AF-A0A1W1DNI4-F1
#
_entry.id   AF-A0A1W1DNI4-F1
#
_cell.length_a   1.000
_cell.length_b   1.000
_cell.length_c   1.000
_cell.angle_alpha   90.00
_cell.angle_beta   90.00
_cell.angle_gamma   90.00
#
_symmetry.space_group_name_H-M   'P 1'
#
loop_
_entity.id
_entity.type
_entity.pdbx_description
1 polymer ?
#
loop_
_entity_poly.entity_id
_entity_poly.type
_entity_poly.pdbx_seq_one_letter_code
_entity_poly.pdbx_strand_id
1 'polypeptide(L)' 'MSVAKAKTLNGLILETLQSIPKRDISLKVDNILIEIMQISDQTIKLVKLTKLD' A
#
# COMPACT_ATOMS: atom_id res chain seq x y z
N MET A 1 15.76 -6.09 -17.12
CA MET A 1 14.29 -5.91 -17.17
C MET A 1 13.94 -4.76 -16.24
N SER A 2 13.38 -3.66 -16.77
CA SER A 2 12.96 -2.54 -15.94
C SER A 2 11.63 -2.90 -15.28
N VAL A 3 11.69 -3.39 -14.04
CA VAL A 3 10.50 -3.45 -13.18
C VAL A 3 10.08 -2.00 -12.99
N ALA A 4 8.93 -1.62 -13.53
CA ALA A 4 8.41 -0.27 -13.35
C ALA A 4 8.33 -0.01 -11.85
N LYS A 5 9.22 0.85 -11.33
CA LYS A 5 9.26 1.20 -9.92
C LYS A 5 8.03 2.06 -9.65
N ALA A 6 7.11 1.60 -8.80
CA ALA A 6 5.98 2.39 -8.34
C ALA A 6 6.41 3.84 -8.02
N LYS A 7 5.71 4.80 -8.64
CA LYS A 7 6.01 6.23 -8.49
C LYS A 7 5.17 6.91 -7.41
N THR A 8 4.22 6.18 -6.84
CA THR A 8 3.30 6.66 -5.79
C THR A 8 3.10 5.57 -4.75
N LEU A 9 2.70 5.95 -3.53
CA LEU A 9 2.41 4.99 -2.47
C LEU A 9 1.25 4.06 -2.83
N ASN A 10 0.20 4.58 -3.49
CA ASN A 10 -0.88 3.76 -4.02
C ASN A 10 -0.36 2.72 -5.03
N GLY A 11 0.47 3.14 -6.00
CA GLY A 11 1.07 2.22 -6.96
C GLY A 11 1.91 1.13 -6.28
N LEU A 12 2.73 1.51 -5.29
CA LEU A 12 3.58 0.59 -4.55
C LEU A 12 2.74 -0.47 -3.82
N ILE A 13 1.68 -0.03 -3.16
CA ILE A 13 0.76 -0.90 -2.45
C ILE A 13 0.03 -1.84 -3.42
N LEU A 14 -0.46 -1.33 -4.55
CA LEU A 14 -1.15 -2.15 -5.55
C LEU A 14 -0.24 -3.20 -6.17
N GLU A 15 1.00 -2.83 -6.49
CA GLU A 15 2.03 -3.75 -7.01
C GLU A 15 2.38 -4.84 -5.98
N THR A 16 2.44 -4.48 -4.70
CA THR A 16 2.72 -5.43 -3.60
C THR A 16 1.54 -6.36 -3.33
N LEU A 17 0.31 -5.85 -3.39
CA LEU A 17 -0.91 -6.64 -3.12
C LEU A 17 -1.26 -7.62 -4.24
N GLN A 18 -1.01 -7.25 -5.50
CA GLN A 18 -1.47 -8.00 -6.68
C GLN A 18 -2.96 -8.36 -6.68
N SER A 19 -3.77 -7.58 -5.94
CA SER A 19 -5.21 -7.77 -5.76
C SER A 19 -5.92 -6.43 -5.57
N ILE A 20 -7.24 -6.41 -5.70
CA ILE A 20 -8.06 -5.23 -5.41
C ILE A 20 -7.84 -4.82 -3.93
N PRO A 21 -7.46 -3.57 -3.64
CA PRO A 21 -7.24 -3.12 -2.28
C PRO A 21 -8.56 -3.10 -1.51
N LYS A 22 -8.51 -3.49 -0.23
CA LYS A 22 -9.64 -3.42 0.69
C LYS A 22 -9.22 -2.64 1.94
N ARG A 23 -10.21 -2.07 2.62
CA ARG A 23 -10.01 -1.55 3.98
C ARG A 23 -9.63 -2.72 4.90
N ASP A 24 -8.92 -2.41 5.97
CA ASP A 24 -8.45 -3.37 6.99
C ASP A 24 -7.35 -4.34 6.54
N ILE A 25 -6.78 -4.13 5.35
CA ILE A 25 -5.55 -4.79 4.94
C ILE A 25 -4.36 -4.01 5.50
N SER A 26 -3.43 -4.75 6.11
CA SER A 26 -2.13 -4.24 6.53
C SER A 26 -1.02 -4.90 5.74
N LEU A 27 -0.03 -4.10 5.33
CA LEU A 27 1.12 -4.52 4.56
C LEU A 27 2.39 -4.20 5.33
N LYS A 28 3.30 -5.15 5.45
CA LYS A 28 4.63 -4.90 6.00
C LYS A 28 5.62 -4.71 4.85
N VAL A 29 6.24 -3.55 4.79
CA VAL A 29 7.34 -3.25 3.87
C VAL A 29 8.53 -2.83 4.71
N ASP A 30 9.59 -3.64 4.67
CA ASP A 30 10.74 -3.53 5.56
C ASP A 30 10.32 -3.41 7.04
N ASN A 31 10.64 -2.28 7.67
CA ASN A 31 10.34 -2.00 9.07
C ASN A 31 9.12 -1.07 9.25
N ILE A 32 8.27 -0.98 8.24
CA ILE A 32 7.07 -0.15 8.23
C ILE A 32 5.84 -1.04 8.04
N LEU A 33 4.87 -0.90 8.94
CA LEU A 33 3.51 -1.41 8.76
C LEU A 33 2.65 -0.33 8.12
N ILE A 34 1.97 -0.68 7.03
CA ILE A 34 1.10 0.19 6.24
C ILE A 34 -0.33 -0.34 6.37
N GLU A 35 -1.23 0.43 6.98
CA GLU A 35 -2.64 0.06 7.14
C GLU A 35 -3.51 0.89 6.21
N ILE A 36 -4.36 0.25 5.41
CA ILE A 36 -5.27 0.97 4.49
C ILE A 36 -6.50 1.46 5.28
N MET A 37 -6.60 2.78 5.44
CA MET A 37 -7.68 3.42 6.20
C MET A 37 -8.84 3.85 5.32
N GLN A 38 -8.55 4.37 4.12
CA GLN A 38 -9.60 4.84 3.20
C GLN A 38 -9.28 4.51 1.74
N ILE A 39 -10.32 4.07 1.04
CA ILE A 39 -10.35 3.78 -0.39
C ILE A 39 -11.52 4.54 -1.01
N SER A 40 -11.30 5.11 -2.19
CA SER A 40 -12.31 5.69 -3.07
C SER A 40 -11.98 5.30 -4.51
N ASP A 41 -12.98 4.84 -5.26
CA ASP A 41 -12.84 4.48 -6.69
C ASP A 41 -11.63 3.56 -6.95
N GLN A 42 -11.48 2.52 -6.12
CA GLN A 42 -10.38 1.54 -6.17
C GLN A 42 -8.98 2.12 -5.95
N THR A 43 -8.89 3.39 -5.55
CA THR A 43 -7.65 4.09 -5.23
C THR A 43 -7.53 4.25 -3.72
N ILE A 44 -6.36 3.91 -3.18
CA ILE A 44 -6.04 4.16 -1.77
C ILE A 44 -5.84 5.66 -1.58
N LYS A 45 -6.64 6.26 -0.70
CA LYS A 45 -6.61 7.71 -0.43
C LYS A 45 -5.87 8.04 0.85
N LEU A 46 -5.96 7.16 1.86
CA LEU A 46 -5.30 7.34 3.14
C LEU A 46 -4.78 6.01 3.67
N VAL A 47 -3.54 6.04 4.15
CA VAL A 47 -2.92 4.94 4.89
C VAL A 47 -2.34 5.47 6.19
N LYS A 48 -2.23 4.57 7.17
CA LYS A 48 -1.45 4.80 8.39
C LYS A 48 -0.11 4.07 8.26
N LEU A 49 0.98 4.76 8.55
CA LEU A 49 2.32 4.18 8.59
C LEU A 49 2.76 4.06 10.05
N THR A 50 3.19 2.87 10.44
CA THR A 50 3.74 2.61 11.77
C THR A 50 5.14 2.03 11.60
N LYS A 51 6.15 2.70 12.15
CA LYS A 51 7.49 2.12 12.25
C LYS A 51 7.46 1.02 13.29
N LEU A 52 7.91 -0.17 12.91
CA LEU A 52 8.09 -1.29 13.82
C LEU A 52 9.48 -1.12 14.48
N ASP A 53 9.62 -1.45 15.75
CA ASP A 53 10.90 -1.40 16.48
C ASP A 53 11.55 -2.78 16.56
#